data_AF-A0A518CJ46-F1
#
_entry.id   AF-A0A518CJ46-F1
#
_cell.length_a   1.000
_cell.length_b   1.000
_cell.length_c   1.000
_cell.angle_alpha   90.00
_cell.angle_beta   90.00
_cell.angle_gamma   90.00
#
_symmetry.space_group_name_H-M   'P 1'
#
loop_
_entity.id
_entity.type
_entity.pdbx_description
1 polymer ?
#
loop_
_entity_poly.entity_id
_entity_poly.type
_entity_poly.pdbx_seq_one_letter_code
_entity_poly.pdbx_strand_id
1 'polypeptide(L)'
;MLSHEEAIEYILRDIDPHFDEETILSSLRPFDGVVKHNLFQKYVEAILSLPPVAGLEGVLVRDLITAIWDISKRVRLIALAPKGMLQRNNLISKEDISALTLWNEAIERCGLAWAYHSDYERICSGYLSYILSGGVIPDCNSCCIVMKNLLEHISNSDLDDLDNYTIDCLKCIAILQCDNKEVSNAVVLFADSKNEEIRYIVSDICGD
;
A
#
# COMPACT_ATOMS: atom_id res chain seq x y z
N MET A 1 -11.29 1.56 -5.95
CA MET A 1 -10.26 2.57 -5.64
C MET A 1 -10.96 3.86 -5.26
N LEU A 2 -10.43 4.62 -4.32
CA LEU A 2 -10.98 5.93 -3.94
C LEU A 2 -10.85 6.90 -5.12
N SER A 3 -11.82 7.79 -5.29
CA SER A 3 -11.64 8.95 -6.16
C SER A 3 -10.52 9.87 -5.63
N HIS A 4 -9.96 10.72 -6.49
CA HIS A 4 -8.91 11.66 -6.07
C HIS A 4 -9.36 12.55 -4.91
N GLU A 5 -10.62 13.01 -4.93
CA GLU A 5 -11.19 13.86 -3.87
C GLU A 5 -11.33 13.08 -2.55
N GLU A 6 -11.86 11.87 -2.59
CA GLU A 6 -11.97 11.00 -1.41
C GLU A 6 -10.60 10.64 -0.82
N ALA A 7 -9.60 10.40 -1.67
CA ALA A 7 -8.24 10.11 -1.25
C ALA A 7 -7.57 11.31 -0.54
N ILE A 8 -7.73 12.50 -1.09
CA ILE A 8 -7.25 13.75 -0.49
C ILE A 8 -7.93 13.97 0.87
N GLU A 9 -9.25 13.85 0.93
CA GLU A 9 -10.00 14.01 2.16
C GLU A 9 -9.56 12.99 3.22
N TYR A 10 -9.40 11.72 2.83
CA TYR A 10 -8.99 10.65 3.73
C TYR A 10 -7.60 10.91 4.35
N ILE A 11 -6.63 11.35 3.54
CA ILE A 11 -5.28 11.66 4.02
C ILE A 11 -5.27 12.86 4.96
N LEU A 12 -5.97 13.94 4.60
CA LEU A 12 -6.02 15.15 5.43
C LEU A 12 -6.80 14.94 6.72
N ARG A 13 -7.75 13.99 6.74
CA ARG A 13 -8.52 13.63 7.94
C ARG A 13 -7.64 13.13 9.09
N ASP A 14 -6.59 12.37 8.78
CA ASP A 14 -5.73 11.73 9.80
C ASP A 14 -4.97 12.77 10.66
N ILE A 15 -4.75 13.99 10.15
CA ILE A 15 -4.06 15.06 10.86
C ILE A 15 -4.99 16.08 11.52
N ASP A 16 -6.30 16.02 11.26
CA ASP A 16 -7.25 16.93 11.88
C ASP A 16 -7.59 16.44 13.31
N PRO A 17 -7.31 17.26 14.34
CA PRO A 17 -7.58 16.89 15.73
C PRO A 17 -9.07 16.76 16.10
N HIS A 18 -10.00 17.09 15.20
CA HIS A 18 -11.45 17.00 15.43
C HIS A 18 -12.11 15.77 14.78
N PHE A 19 -11.36 14.94 14.04
CA PHE A 19 -11.92 13.71 13.47
C PHE A 19 -11.69 12.53 14.41
N ASP A 20 -12.79 12.00 14.95
CA ASP A 20 -12.76 11.10 16.10
C ASP A 20 -12.68 9.59 15.76
N GLU A 21 -12.95 9.14 14.53
CA GLU A 21 -13.08 7.69 14.25
C GLU A 21 -12.46 7.26 12.90
N GLU A 22 -11.87 6.05 12.88
CA GLU A 22 -11.28 5.34 11.71
C GLU A 22 -10.06 6.00 11.02
N THR A 23 -9.08 6.49 11.78
CA THR A 23 -7.80 7.03 11.28
C THR A 23 -6.63 6.18 11.79
N ILE A 24 -5.49 6.19 11.09
CA ILE A 24 -4.30 5.46 11.57
C ILE A 24 -3.95 5.94 12.97
N LEU A 25 -3.96 7.26 13.21
CA LEU A 25 -3.64 7.81 14.51
C LEU A 25 -4.69 7.52 15.60
N SER A 26 -5.98 7.50 15.29
CA SER A 26 -7.01 7.13 16.28
C SER A 26 -6.92 5.65 16.67
N SER A 27 -6.50 4.78 15.74
CA SER A 27 -6.29 3.35 16.03
C SER A 27 -5.14 3.08 17.01
N LEU A 28 -4.28 4.07 17.28
CA LEU A 28 -3.23 3.95 18.30
C LEU A 28 -3.76 4.26 19.72
N ARG A 29 -5.01 4.76 19.88
CA ARG A 29 -5.56 5.24 21.16
C ARG A 29 -7.10 5.10 21.27
N PRO A 30 -7.63 4.04 21.91
CA PRO A 30 -6.91 2.89 22.45
C PRO A 30 -6.43 1.97 21.34
N PHE A 31 -5.26 1.34 21.54
CA PHE A 31 -4.78 0.33 20.61
C PHE A 31 -5.54 -0.99 20.82
N ASP A 32 -6.25 -1.47 19.78
CA ASP A 32 -7.00 -2.75 19.78
C ASP A 32 -6.43 -3.79 18.78
N GLY A 33 -5.17 -3.61 18.37
CA GLY A 33 -4.48 -4.51 17.45
C GLY A 33 -4.40 -3.97 16.02
N VAL A 34 -3.24 -4.15 15.40
CA VAL A 34 -2.92 -3.68 14.04
C VAL A 34 -3.86 -4.32 13.00
N VAL A 35 -4.09 -5.62 13.10
CA VAL A 35 -4.74 -6.42 12.05
C VAL A 35 -6.24 -6.15 11.95
N LYS A 36 -6.90 -5.67 13.01
CA LYS A 36 -8.36 -5.57 13.05
C LYS A 36 -8.94 -4.47 12.16
N HIS A 37 -8.14 -3.46 11.78
CA HIS A 37 -8.74 -2.20 11.34
C HIS A 37 -8.60 -1.88 9.86
N ASN A 38 -7.93 -2.65 9.00
CA ASN A 38 -7.70 -2.36 7.56
C ASN A 38 -7.27 -0.91 7.18
N LEU A 39 -6.96 -0.06 8.16
CA LEU A 39 -6.69 1.37 8.00
C LEU A 39 -5.41 1.63 7.22
N PHE A 40 -4.37 0.82 7.46
CA PHE A 40 -3.15 0.90 6.67
C PHE A 40 -3.42 0.70 5.18
N GLN A 41 -4.21 -0.32 4.84
CA GLN A 41 -4.54 -0.65 3.46
C GLN A 41 -5.28 0.51 2.80
N LYS A 42 -6.32 1.03 3.47
CA LYS A 42 -7.07 2.21 3.02
C LYS A 42 -6.17 3.43 2.84
N TYR A 43 -5.21 3.63 3.75
CA TYR A 43 -4.31 4.78 3.69
C TYR A 43 -3.31 4.68 2.53
N VAL A 44 -2.73 3.50 2.30
CA VAL A 44 -1.89 3.29 1.12
C VAL A 44 -2.70 3.45 -0.16
N GLU A 45 -3.90 2.88 -0.23
CA GLU A 45 -4.81 3.10 -1.36
C GLU A 45 -5.12 4.57 -1.60
N ALA A 46 -5.33 5.35 -0.55
CA ALA A 46 -5.51 6.79 -0.69
C ALA A 46 -4.27 7.44 -1.32
N ILE A 47 -3.05 7.08 -0.90
CA ILE A 47 -1.82 7.60 -1.53
C ILE A 47 -1.76 7.21 -3.01
N LEU A 48 -2.06 5.95 -3.34
CA LEU A 48 -2.02 5.46 -4.72
C LEU A 48 -3.11 6.11 -5.59
N SER A 49 -4.24 6.49 -4.99
CA SER A 49 -5.33 7.25 -5.61
C SER A 49 -5.04 8.76 -5.72
N LEU A 50 -3.92 9.28 -5.21
CA LEU A 50 -3.66 10.71 -5.35
C LEU A 50 -3.37 11.07 -6.81
N PRO A 51 -3.87 12.22 -7.28
CA PRO A 51 -3.49 12.73 -8.60
C PRO A 51 -1.98 13.02 -8.64
N PRO A 52 -1.36 13.01 -9.85
CA PRO A 52 0.02 13.44 -10.00
C PRO A 52 0.23 14.85 -9.45
N VAL A 53 1.35 15.07 -8.76
CA VAL A 53 1.68 16.36 -8.12
C VAL A 53 1.60 17.55 -9.08
N ALA A 54 1.97 17.35 -10.35
CA ALA A 54 1.90 18.39 -11.38
C ALA A 54 0.48 18.92 -11.65
N GLY A 55 -0.56 18.15 -11.31
CA GLY A 55 -1.96 18.53 -11.46
C GLY A 55 -2.58 19.20 -10.23
N LEU A 56 -1.81 19.44 -9.16
CA LEU A 56 -2.32 19.96 -7.89
C LEU A 56 -1.86 21.39 -7.60
N GLU A 57 -2.68 22.11 -6.84
CA GLU A 57 -2.30 23.43 -6.31
C GLU A 57 -1.18 23.33 -5.27
N GLY A 58 -0.22 24.25 -5.31
CA GLY A 58 0.96 24.18 -4.45
C GLY A 58 0.70 24.25 -2.93
N VAL A 59 -0.45 24.75 -2.49
CA VAL A 59 -0.85 24.69 -1.07
C VAL A 59 -1.29 23.27 -0.71
N LEU A 60 -2.21 22.71 -1.49
CA LEU A 60 -2.74 21.35 -1.30
C LEU A 60 -1.64 20.29 -1.34
N VAL A 61 -0.66 20.42 -2.25
CA VAL A 61 0.51 19.52 -2.30
C VAL A 61 1.28 19.55 -0.97
N ARG A 62 1.53 20.74 -0.41
CA ARG A 62 2.25 20.85 0.86
C ARG A 62 1.46 20.25 2.02
N ASP A 63 0.14 20.43 2.04
CA ASP A 63 -0.72 19.90 3.09
C ASP A 63 -0.75 18.37 3.05
N LEU A 64 -0.85 17.76 1.85
CA LEU A 64 -0.78 16.31 1.67
C LEU A 64 0.57 15.72 2.07
N ILE A 65 1.68 16.32 1.61
CA ILE A 65 3.04 15.89 2.00
C ILE A 65 3.20 15.98 3.53
N THR A 66 2.73 17.09 4.11
CA THR A 66 2.79 17.29 5.56
C THR A 66 1.96 16.25 6.29
N ALA A 67 0.75 15.95 5.83
CA ALA A 67 -0.13 14.97 6.43
C ALA A 67 0.50 13.57 6.46
N ILE A 68 0.98 13.11 5.30
CA ILE A 68 1.65 11.80 5.18
C ILE A 68 2.88 11.73 6.09
N TRP A 69 3.70 12.79 6.13
CA TRP A 69 4.88 12.83 6.98
C TRP A 69 4.54 12.83 8.48
N ASP A 70 3.53 13.60 8.88
CA ASP A 70 3.12 13.73 10.28
C ASP A 70 2.59 12.42 10.84
N ILE A 71 1.85 11.63 10.04
CA ILE A 71 1.38 10.30 10.44
C ILE A 71 2.58 9.39 10.71
N SER A 72 3.51 9.26 9.78
CA SER A 72 4.69 8.40 9.96
C SER A 72 5.51 8.82 11.18
N LYS A 73 5.72 10.13 11.35
CA LYS A 73 6.40 10.67 12.54
C LYS A 73 5.66 10.31 13.83
N ARG A 74 4.33 10.43 13.86
CA ARG A 74 3.52 10.15 15.05
C ARG A 74 3.44 8.66 15.35
N VAL A 75 3.30 7.79 14.35
CA VAL A 75 3.42 6.33 14.50
C VAL A 75 4.78 5.99 15.12
N ARG A 76 5.86 6.58 14.65
CA ARG A 76 7.19 6.39 15.25
C ARG A 76 7.25 6.80 16.72
N LEU A 77 6.76 7.99 17.05
CA LEU A 77 6.83 8.53 18.41
C LEU A 77 5.91 7.80 19.40
N ILE A 78 4.71 7.42 18.95
CA ILE A 78 3.68 6.83 19.80
C ILE A 78 3.89 5.31 19.92
N ALA A 79 4.18 4.64 18.81
CA ALA A 79 4.19 3.19 18.71
C ALA A 79 5.59 2.57 18.59
N LEU A 80 6.46 3.06 17.69
CA LEU A 80 7.70 2.34 17.33
C LEU A 80 8.93 2.71 18.17
N ALA A 81 8.94 3.87 18.83
CA ALA A 81 10.03 4.25 19.72
C ALA A 81 10.02 3.36 20.98
N PRO A 82 11.19 2.89 21.48
CA PRO A 82 11.25 2.10 22.72
C PRO A 82 10.66 2.81 23.94
N LYS A 83 10.74 4.14 23.96
CA LYS A 83 10.13 5.00 25.00
C LYS A 83 8.76 5.56 24.60
N GLY A 84 8.25 5.17 23.44
CA GLY A 84 6.95 5.53 22.92
C GLY A 84 5.83 4.99 23.81
N MET A 85 4.68 5.63 23.75
CA MET A 85 3.55 5.34 24.63
C MET A 85 3.10 3.87 24.58
N LEU A 86 3.05 3.24 23.40
CA LEU A 86 2.59 1.85 23.28
C LEU A 86 3.62 0.85 23.82
N GLN A 87 4.89 0.99 23.43
CA GLN A 87 5.95 0.09 23.90
C GLN A 87 6.23 0.23 25.39
N ARG A 88 6.36 1.47 25.91
CA ARG A 88 6.69 1.68 27.33
C ARG A 88 5.65 1.09 28.28
N ASN A 89 4.40 0.98 27.81
CA ASN A 89 3.27 0.48 28.58
C ASN A 89 2.94 -0.99 28.22
N ASN A 90 3.76 -1.67 27.39
CA ASN A 90 3.54 -3.04 26.92
C ASN A 90 2.16 -3.25 26.27
N LEU A 91 1.67 -2.25 25.52
CA LEU A 91 0.38 -2.29 24.84
C LEU A 91 0.44 -2.95 23.46
N ILE A 92 1.64 -3.20 22.93
CA ILE A 92 1.87 -3.83 21.63
C ILE A 92 2.88 -4.96 21.77
N SER A 93 2.66 -6.04 21.01
CA SER A 93 3.56 -7.20 20.92
C SER A 93 4.74 -6.95 19.99
N LYS A 94 5.69 -7.90 19.90
CA LYS A 94 6.80 -7.80 18.94
C LYS A 94 6.31 -7.92 17.51
N GLU A 95 5.25 -8.70 17.31
CA GLU A 95 4.55 -8.90 16.06
C GLU A 95 3.87 -7.60 15.62
N ASP A 96 3.19 -6.90 16.54
CA ASP A 96 2.62 -5.56 16.29
C ASP A 96 3.69 -4.54 15.93
N ILE A 97 4.83 -4.53 16.64
CA ILE A 97 5.97 -3.62 16.32
C ILE A 97 6.48 -3.89 14.90
N SER A 98 6.64 -5.17 14.53
CA SER A 98 7.12 -5.56 13.20
C SER A 98 6.12 -5.13 12.12
N ALA A 99 4.82 -5.37 12.33
CA ALA A 99 3.77 -4.96 11.40
C ALA A 99 3.68 -3.43 11.25
N LEU A 100 3.67 -2.67 12.35
CA LEU A 100 3.65 -1.21 12.33
C LEU A 100 4.92 -0.61 11.69
N THR A 101 6.06 -1.29 11.82
CA THR A 101 7.31 -0.87 11.16
C THR A 101 7.16 -0.99 9.65
N LEU A 102 6.70 -2.15 9.17
CA LEU A 102 6.45 -2.37 7.75
C LEU A 102 5.39 -1.41 7.20
N TRP A 103 4.33 -1.12 7.96
CA TRP A 103 3.32 -0.13 7.58
C TRP A 103 3.91 1.27 7.41
N ASN A 104 4.65 1.72 8.42
CA ASN A 104 5.26 3.05 8.43
C ASN A 104 6.25 3.21 7.26
N GLU A 105 7.07 2.19 6.98
CA GLU A 105 8.00 2.20 5.85
C GLU A 105 7.29 2.26 4.50
N ALA A 106 6.20 1.52 4.32
CA ALA A 106 5.42 1.54 3.09
C ALA A 106 4.76 2.90 2.86
N ILE A 107 4.13 3.47 3.89
CA ILE A 107 3.53 4.82 3.82
C ILE A 107 4.57 5.87 3.44
N GLU A 108 5.75 5.84 4.08
CA GLU A 108 6.84 6.77 3.75
C GLU A 108 7.32 6.62 2.31
N ARG A 109 7.52 5.38 1.84
CA ARG A 109 8.00 5.14 0.48
C ARG A 109 6.96 5.54 -0.57
N CYS A 110 5.70 5.15 -0.40
CA CYS A 110 4.62 5.52 -1.32
C CYS A 110 4.44 7.04 -1.36
N GLY A 111 4.38 7.69 -0.19
CA GLY A 111 4.21 9.13 -0.11
C GLY A 111 5.39 9.92 -0.69
N LEU A 112 6.62 9.47 -0.43
CA LEU A 112 7.81 10.08 -1.02
C LEU A 112 7.83 9.90 -2.53
N ALA A 113 7.55 8.68 -3.01
CA ALA A 113 7.49 8.43 -4.45
C ALA A 113 6.42 9.30 -5.11
N TRP A 114 5.23 9.42 -4.51
CA TRP A 114 4.19 10.33 -5.01
C TRP A 114 4.65 11.79 -5.06
N ALA A 115 5.38 12.25 -4.04
CA ALA A 115 5.85 13.63 -3.98
C ALA A 115 6.92 13.97 -5.04
N TYR A 116 7.73 13.00 -5.47
CA TYR A 116 8.89 13.21 -6.34
C TYR A 116 8.75 12.61 -7.74
N HIS A 117 7.82 11.68 -7.93
CA HIS A 117 7.64 10.92 -9.15
C HIS A 117 6.20 11.00 -9.61
N SER A 118 6.00 11.02 -10.93
CA SER A 118 4.68 10.98 -11.55
C SER A 118 4.31 9.59 -12.05
N ASP A 119 5.26 8.65 -12.05
CA ASP A 119 5.02 7.28 -12.48
C ASP A 119 4.40 6.45 -11.34
N TYR A 120 3.28 5.80 -11.67
CA TYR A 120 2.51 4.99 -10.72
C TYR A 120 3.31 3.80 -10.20
N GLU A 121 4.24 3.31 -11.03
CA GLU A 121 5.18 2.24 -10.73
C GLU A 121 5.97 2.50 -9.44
N ARG A 122 6.70 3.62 -9.37
CA ARG A 122 7.47 3.98 -8.18
C ARG A 122 6.59 4.26 -6.98
N ILE A 123 5.40 4.83 -7.18
CA ILE A 123 4.44 5.09 -6.10
C ILE A 123 4.02 3.75 -5.46
N CYS A 124 3.78 2.72 -6.27
CA CYS A 124 3.41 1.38 -5.78
C CYS A 124 4.58 0.59 -5.17
N SER A 125 5.84 0.93 -5.47
CA SER A 125 7.02 0.17 -5.01
C SER A 125 7.11 0.02 -3.48
N GLY A 126 6.67 1.04 -2.73
CA GLY A 126 6.62 0.97 -1.26
C GLY A 126 5.67 -0.11 -0.76
N TYR A 127 4.51 -0.23 -1.41
CA TYR A 127 3.50 -1.24 -1.08
C TYR A 127 3.88 -2.64 -1.55
N LEU A 128 4.53 -2.78 -2.71
CA LEU A 128 5.08 -4.08 -3.14
C LEU A 128 6.14 -4.58 -2.17
N SER A 129 7.04 -3.69 -1.74
CA SER A 129 8.05 -4.05 -0.73
C SER A 129 7.43 -4.50 0.59
N TYR A 130 6.27 -3.94 0.97
CA TYR A 130 5.52 -4.39 2.14
C TYR A 130 5.04 -5.84 1.99
N ILE A 131 4.38 -6.16 0.87
CA ILE A 131 3.88 -7.51 0.57
C ILE A 131 5.04 -8.51 0.55
N LEU A 132 6.11 -8.21 -0.18
CA LEU A 132 7.27 -9.10 -0.31
C LEU A 132 8.03 -9.30 1.01
N SER A 133 7.90 -8.38 1.95
CA SER A 133 8.50 -8.50 3.30
C SER A 133 7.61 -9.30 4.27
N GLY A 134 6.53 -9.92 3.79
CA GLY A 134 5.59 -10.67 4.63
C GLY A 134 4.57 -9.79 5.36
N GLY A 135 4.29 -8.61 4.81
CA GLY A 135 3.23 -7.73 5.30
C GLY A 135 1.87 -8.44 5.32
N VAL A 136 1.09 -8.23 6.37
CA VAL A 136 -0.27 -8.80 6.50
C VAL A 136 -1.21 -8.07 5.55
N ILE A 137 -1.93 -8.83 4.72
CA ILE A 137 -2.91 -8.27 3.78
C ILE A 137 -4.30 -8.60 4.36
N PRO A 138 -4.97 -7.62 5.00
CA PRO A 138 -6.23 -7.88 5.70
C PRO A 138 -7.41 -8.10 4.74
N ASP A 139 -7.31 -7.59 3.51
CA ASP A 139 -8.31 -7.74 2.47
C ASP A 139 -7.63 -7.97 1.11
N CYS A 140 -7.90 -9.12 0.50
CA CYS A 140 -7.34 -9.47 -0.81
C CYS A 140 -7.93 -8.61 -1.94
N ASN A 141 -9.16 -8.09 -1.80
CA ASN A 141 -9.77 -7.27 -2.85
C ASN A 141 -9.04 -5.94 -3.03
N SER A 142 -8.76 -5.27 -1.92
CA SER A 142 -7.90 -4.10 -1.80
C SER A 142 -6.54 -4.31 -2.49
N CYS A 143 -5.87 -5.42 -2.18
CA CYS A 143 -4.62 -5.81 -2.83
C CYS A 143 -4.78 -6.02 -4.34
N CYS A 144 -5.81 -6.76 -4.77
CA CYS A 144 -6.10 -7.03 -6.18
C CYS A 144 -6.34 -5.76 -6.98
N ILE A 145 -6.96 -4.72 -6.40
CA ILE A 145 -7.17 -3.43 -7.07
C ILE A 145 -5.82 -2.76 -7.36
N VAL A 146 -4.93 -2.71 -6.36
CA VAL A 146 -3.59 -2.12 -6.54
C VAL A 146 -2.81 -2.90 -7.61
N MET A 147 -2.83 -4.23 -7.54
CA MET A 147 -2.13 -5.09 -8.51
C MET A 147 -2.74 -4.99 -9.91
N LYS A 148 -4.07 -4.89 -10.03
CA LYS A 148 -4.74 -4.72 -11.32
C LYS A 148 -4.35 -3.42 -12.00
N ASN A 149 -4.42 -2.29 -11.28
CA ASN A 149 -4.02 -0.99 -11.83
C ASN A 149 -2.55 -0.99 -12.23
N LEU A 150 -1.72 -1.69 -11.47
CA LEU A 150 -0.32 -1.82 -11.77
C LEU A 150 -0.06 -2.66 -13.02
N LEU A 151 -0.75 -3.79 -13.16
CA LEU A 151 -0.71 -4.63 -14.36
C LEU A 151 -1.25 -3.88 -15.58
N GLU A 152 -2.31 -3.09 -15.45
CA GLU A 152 -2.82 -2.24 -16.52
C GLU A 152 -1.77 -1.19 -16.93
N HIS A 153 -1.01 -0.64 -15.97
CA HIS A 153 0.08 0.28 -16.27
C HIS A 153 1.24 -0.42 -17.01
N ILE A 154 1.68 -1.58 -16.52
CA ILE A 154 2.74 -2.40 -17.13
C ILE A 154 2.33 -2.93 -18.51
N SER A 155 1.07 -3.33 -18.68
CA SER A 155 0.50 -3.79 -19.96
C SER A 155 0.57 -2.72 -21.05
N ASN A 156 0.65 -1.45 -20.67
CA ASN A 156 0.78 -0.33 -21.61
C ASN A 156 2.26 0.07 -21.83
N SER A 157 3.21 -0.62 -21.21
CA SER A 157 4.66 -0.44 -21.38
C SER A 157 5.26 -1.55 -22.26
N ASP A 158 6.35 -1.25 -22.97
CA ASP A 158 7.03 -2.24 -23.82
C ASP A 158 7.62 -3.37 -22.95
N LEU A 159 7.18 -4.60 -23.21
CA LEU A 159 7.48 -5.81 -22.43
C LEU A 159 8.93 -6.32 -22.55
N ASP A 160 9.73 -5.73 -23.44
CA ASP A 160 11.09 -6.19 -23.75
C ASP A 160 12.11 -5.84 -22.64
N ASP A 161 11.75 -4.98 -21.67
CA ASP A 161 12.54 -4.67 -20.48
C ASP A 161 11.77 -5.06 -19.20
N LEU A 162 11.63 -6.38 -19.00
CA LEU A 162 11.12 -6.96 -17.77
C LEU A 162 12.12 -6.71 -16.63
N ASP A 163 11.99 -5.53 -16.03
CA ASP A 163 12.82 -5.13 -14.91
C ASP A 163 12.47 -5.90 -13.62
N ASN A 164 13.33 -5.75 -12.61
CA ASN A 164 13.11 -6.37 -11.29
C ASN A 164 11.75 -5.99 -10.69
N TYR A 165 11.21 -4.83 -11.07
CA TYR A 165 9.93 -4.35 -10.62
C TYR A 165 8.78 -5.20 -11.14
N THR A 166 8.76 -5.48 -12.44
CA THR A 166 7.74 -6.36 -13.04
C THR A 166 7.80 -7.74 -12.38
N ILE A 167 8.99 -8.30 -12.19
CA ILE A 167 9.18 -9.58 -11.47
C ILE A 167 8.58 -9.54 -10.05
N ASP A 168 8.78 -8.45 -9.33
CA ASP A 168 8.27 -8.28 -7.97
C ASP A 168 6.74 -8.16 -7.91
N CYS A 169 6.12 -7.54 -8.92
CA CYS A 169 4.66 -7.53 -9.09
C CYS A 169 4.11 -8.95 -9.24
N LEU A 170 4.76 -9.75 -10.06
CA LEU A 170 4.36 -11.13 -10.34
C LEU A 170 4.48 -12.03 -9.12
N LYS A 171 5.54 -11.85 -8.33
CA LYS A 171 5.68 -12.54 -7.05
C LYS A 171 4.54 -12.19 -6.10
N CYS A 172 4.15 -10.91 -6.01
CA CYS A 172 3.04 -10.47 -5.17
C CYS A 172 1.71 -11.10 -5.62
N ILE A 173 1.45 -11.14 -6.93
CA ILE A 173 0.26 -11.82 -7.50
C ILE A 173 0.26 -13.30 -7.12
N ALA A 174 1.40 -13.98 -7.27
CA ALA A 174 1.52 -15.40 -6.95
C ALA A 174 1.27 -15.67 -5.45
N ILE A 175 1.82 -14.85 -4.55
CA ILE A 175 1.60 -14.94 -3.10
C ILE A 175 0.10 -14.82 -2.79
N LEU A 176 -0.57 -13.80 -3.35
CA LEU A 176 -1.99 -13.54 -3.13
C LEU A 176 -2.88 -14.68 -3.62
N GLN A 177 -2.54 -15.30 -4.76
CA GLN A 177 -3.26 -16.45 -5.29
C GLN A 177 -3.05 -17.72 -4.46
N CYS A 178 -1.86 -17.91 -3.87
CA CYS A 178 -1.58 -19.07 -3.02
C CYS A 178 -2.36 -19.04 -1.70
N ASP A 179 -2.57 -17.85 -1.12
CA ASP A 179 -3.28 -17.71 0.14
C ASP A 179 -4.81 -17.69 -0.01
N ASN A 180 -5.33 -17.45 -1.22
CA ASN A 180 -6.76 -17.25 -1.44
C ASN A 180 -7.33 -18.11 -2.58
N LYS A 181 -8.12 -19.13 -2.22
CA LYS A 181 -8.74 -20.08 -3.17
C LYS A 181 -9.85 -19.48 -4.04
N GLU A 182 -10.28 -18.25 -3.77
CA GLU A 182 -11.40 -17.58 -4.44
C GLU A 182 -10.99 -16.53 -5.50
N VAL A 183 -9.68 -16.37 -5.78
CA VAL A 183 -9.23 -15.49 -6.87
C VAL A 183 -9.59 -16.15 -8.20
N SER A 184 -10.83 -15.95 -8.62
CA SER A 184 -11.43 -16.50 -9.83
C SER A 184 -10.74 -15.97 -11.08
N ASN A 185 -10.16 -14.77 -11.05
CA ASN A 185 -9.34 -14.24 -12.14
C ASN A 185 -7.85 -14.52 -11.89
N ALA A 186 -7.43 -15.75 -12.19
CA ALA A 186 -6.03 -16.14 -12.08
C ALA A 186 -5.22 -15.50 -13.22
N VAL A 187 -4.32 -14.57 -12.88
CA VAL A 187 -3.14 -14.30 -13.70
C VAL A 187 -2.24 -15.52 -13.55
N VAL A 188 -2.26 -16.42 -14.53
CA VAL A 188 -1.41 -17.62 -14.50
C VAL A 188 -0.06 -17.25 -15.09
N LEU A 189 0.97 -17.32 -14.25
CA LEU A 189 2.36 -17.10 -14.66
C LEU A 189 2.95 -18.41 -15.16
N PHE A 190 3.11 -18.53 -16.47
CA PHE A 190 3.92 -19.60 -17.06
C PHE A 190 5.35 -19.08 -17.23
N ALA A 191 6.27 -19.59 -16.41
CA ALA A 191 7.70 -19.51 -16.69
C ALA A 191 8.09 -20.78 -17.48
N ASP A 192 8.25 -20.67 -18.80
CA ASP A 192 8.83 -21.75 -19.60
C ASP A 192 10.35 -21.75 -19.41
N SER A 193 10.85 -22.73 -18.65
CA SER A 193 12.28 -22.88 -18.36
C SER A 193 13.16 -23.14 -19.61
N LYS A 194 12.58 -23.28 -20.80
CA LYS A 194 13.30 -23.52 -22.05
C LYS A 194 13.39 -22.31 -22.99
N ASN A 195 12.59 -21.26 -22.80
CA ASN A 195 12.48 -20.17 -23.77
C ASN A 195 12.73 -18.76 -23.21
N GLU A 196 13.00 -18.60 -21.91
CA GLU A 196 13.19 -17.27 -21.25
C GLU A 196 12.03 -16.26 -21.44
N GLU A 197 10.93 -16.63 -22.12
CA GLU A 197 9.69 -15.87 -22.21
C GLU A 197 8.80 -16.16 -20.99
N ILE A 198 8.48 -15.12 -20.22
CA ILE A 198 7.35 -15.15 -19.29
C ILE A 198 6.10 -14.79 -20.09
N ARG A 199 5.17 -15.73 -20.23
CA ARG A 199 3.88 -15.46 -20.87
C ARG A 199 2.81 -15.22 -19.82
N TYR A 200 2.19 -14.05 -19.89
CA TYR A 200 1.03 -13.69 -19.08
C TYR A 200 -0.24 -14.08 -19.81
N ILE A 201 -1.08 -14.90 -19.17
CA ILE A 201 -2.48 -15.03 -19.57
C ILE A 201 -3.29 -14.41 -18.45
N VAL A 202 -3.79 -13.20 -18.68
CA VAL A 202 -4.92 -12.66 -17.92
C VAL A 202 -6.13 -13.40 -18.46
N SER A 203 -6.48 -14.54 -17.87
CA SER A 203 -7.77 -15.15 -18.17
C SER A 203 -8.83 -14.40 -17.38
N ASP A 204 -9.71 -13.69 -18.07
CA ASP A 204 -11.06 -13.45 -17.55
C ASP A 204 -11.68 -14.84 -17.36
N ILE A 205 -11.66 -15.36 -16.14
CA ILE A 205 -12.57 -16.46 -15.81
C ILE A 205 -13.85 -15.77 -15.37
N CYS A 206 -14.59 -15.27 -16.35
CA CYS A 206 -16.03 -15.10 -16.19
C CYS A 206 -16.59 -16.48 -15.82
N GLY A 207 -16.79 -16.70 -14.52
CA GLY A 207 -17.58 -17.82 -14.02
C GLY A 207 -19.05 -17.43 -14.07
N ASP A 208 -19.83 -18.27 -14.77
CA ASP A 208 -21.30 -18.29 -14.78
C ASP A 208 -21.93 -18.42 -13.38
#